data_AF-A0A7K2M013-F1
#
_entry.id   AF-A0A7K2M013-F1
#
_cell.length_a   1.000
_cell.length_b   1.000
_cell.length_c   1.000
_cell.angle_alpha   90.00
_cell.angle_beta   90.00
_cell.angle_gamma   90.00
#
_symmetry.space_group_name_H-M   'P 1'
#
loop_
_entity.id
_entity.type
_entity.pdbx_description
1 polymer ?
#
loop_
_entity_poly.entity_id
_entity_poly.type
_entity_poly.pdbx_seq_one_letter_code
_entity_poly.pdbx_strand_id
1 'polypeptide(L)'
;WAAGAADAQPRPVGVVTAASRTRPRLIQSLGAHISQVGRLPLLGSVEYAEEAPRVPRSNSAQRLKDLDGVLTVPPALASALADNPGPVLLVDDYTETGWTLAVAARLLRRAGAQGVLPLVLAVQG
;
A
#
# COMPACT_ATOMS: atom_id res chain seq x y z
N TRP A 1 -12.73 -13.01 -13.13
CA TRP A 1 -11.69 -12.06 -12.66
C TRP A 1 -10.34 -12.51 -13.23
N ALA A 2 -9.77 -11.97 -14.30
CA ALA A 2 -10.18 -10.98 -15.30
C ALA A 2 -10.60 -11.69 -16.61
N ALA A 3 -11.44 -11.04 -17.43
CA ALA A 3 -11.69 -11.52 -18.79
C ALA A 3 -10.38 -11.42 -19.59
N GLY A 4 -10.10 -12.40 -20.46
CA GLY A 4 -8.89 -12.47 -21.31
C GLY A 4 -8.81 -11.39 -22.39
N ALA A 5 -9.01 -10.13 -22.01
CA ALA A 5 -8.80 -8.96 -22.84
C ALA A 5 -7.32 -8.55 -22.79
N ALA A 6 -6.78 -8.10 -23.92
CA ALA A 6 -5.38 -7.73 -24.08
C ALA A 6 -4.89 -6.62 -23.12
N ASP A 7 -5.82 -5.84 -22.54
CA ASP A 7 -5.53 -4.73 -21.62
C ASP A 7 -5.85 -5.05 -20.14
N ALA A 8 -6.14 -6.31 -19.81
CA ALA A 8 -6.49 -6.69 -18.44
C ALA A 8 -5.29 -6.53 -17.49
N GLN A 9 -5.49 -5.82 -16.37
CA GLN A 9 -4.45 -5.71 -15.35
C GLN A 9 -4.08 -7.10 -14.80
N PRO A 10 -2.76 -7.40 -14.68
CA PRO A 10 -2.30 -8.68 -14.16
C PRO A 10 -2.83 -8.90 -12.74
N ARG A 11 -3.23 -10.14 -12.45
CA ARG A 11 -3.72 -10.52 -11.12
C ARG A 11 -2.66 -10.22 -10.06
N PRO A 12 -3.01 -9.55 -8.95
CA PRO A 12 -2.06 -9.32 -7.87
C PRO A 12 -1.60 -10.64 -7.24
N VAL A 13 -0.34 -10.69 -6.85
CA VAL A 13 0.29 -11.87 -6.21
C VAL A 13 0.14 -11.87 -4.69
N GLY A 14 -0.26 -10.74 -4.10
CA GLY A 14 -0.51 -10.64 -2.68
C GLY A 14 -1.11 -9.30 -2.28
N VAL A 15 -1.58 -9.24 -1.04
CA VAL A 15 -2.17 -8.05 -0.42
C VAL A 15 -1.13 -7.40 0.47
N VAL A 16 -0.96 -6.09 0.32
CA VAL A 16 -0.16 -5.24 1.20
C VAL A 16 -1.07 -4.16 1.77
N THR A 17 -1.00 -3.92 3.07
CA THR A 17 -1.76 -2.84 3.72
C THR A 17 -0.88 -1.59 3.91
N ALA A 18 -1.48 -0.41 3.90
CA ALA A 18 -0.83 0.83 4.33
C ALA A 18 -1.21 1.11 5.79
N ALA A 19 -0.22 1.29 6.68
CA ALA A 19 -0.50 1.60 8.07
C ALA A 19 -1.38 2.86 8.19
N SER A 20 -2.50 2.73 8.90
CA SER A 20 -3.41 3.84 9.18
C SER A 20 -3.34 4.21 10.66
N ARG A 21 -3.02 5.48 10.95
CA ARG A 21 -3.02 6.02 12.32
C ARG A 21 -4.45 6.24 12.84
N THR A 22 -5.39 6.49 11.94
CA THR A 22 -6.78 6.82 12.25
C THR A 22 -7.68 5.60 12.28
N ARG A 23 -7.41 4.59 11.44
CA ARG A 23 -8.25 3.40 11.30
C ARG A 23 -7.44 2.09 11.22
N PRO A 24 -6.56 1.79 12.20
CA PRO A 24 -5.67 0.62 12.15
C PRO A 24 -6.43 -0.70 12.08
N ARG A 25 -7.49 -0.87 12.89
CA ARG A 25 -8.31 -2.10 12.89
C ARG A 25 -9.07 -2.30 11.58
N LEU A 26 -9.54 -1.22 10.97
CA LEU A 26 -10.24 -1.28 9.68
C LEU A 26 -9.29 -1.80 8.61
N ILE A 27 -8.08 -1.25 8.52
CA ILE A 27 -7.13 -1.66 7.48
C ILE A 27 -6.67 -3.10 7.66
N GLN A 28 -6.36 -3.50 8.89
CA GLN A 28 -5.95 -4.88 9.17
C GLN A 28 -7.06 -5.88 8.81
N SER A 29 -8.30 -5.61 9.26
CA SER A 29 -9.43 -6.50 8.96
C SER A 29 -9.80 -6.51 7.48
N LEU A 30 -9.75 -5.36 6.81
CA LEU A 30 -10.00 -5.26 5.37
C LEU A 30 -8.94 -6.05 4.56
N GLY A 31 -7.65 -5.82 4.85
CA GLY A 31 -6.57 -6.54 4.17
C GLY A 31 -6.66 -8.06 4.37
N ALA A 32 -6.93 -8.51 5.60
CA ALA A 32 -7.13 -9.92 5.91
C ALA A 32 -8.35 -10.50 5.17
N HIS A 33 -9.47 -9.78 5.12
CA HIS A 33 -10.67 -10.25 4.45
C HIS A 33 -10.49 -10.32 2.92
N ILE A 34 -9.84 -9.32 2.32
CA ILE A 34 -9.50 -9.34 0.88
C ILE A 34 -8.56 -10.50 0.57
N SER A 35 -7.53 -10.73 1.40
CA SER A 35 -6.62 -11.88 1.29
C SER A 35 -7.40 -13.19 1.28
N GLN A 36 -8.32 -13.36 2.23
CA GLN A 36 -9.14 -14.57 2.36
C GLN A 36 -10.05 -14.80 1.14
N VAL A 37 -10.84 -13.80 0.76
CA VAL A 37 -11.80 -13.89 -0.35
C VAL A 37 -11.08 -14.04 -1.69
N GLY A 38 -10.01 -13.26 -1.89
CA GLY A 38 -9.21 -13.27 -3.10
C GLY A 38 -8.31 -14.50 -3.25
N ARG A 39 -8.13 -15.29 -2.17
CA ARG A 39 -7.13 -16.36 -2.08
C ARG A 39 -5.72 -15.86 -2.46
N LEU A 40 -5.35 -14.74 -1.87
CA LEU A 40 -4.04 -14.10 -2.03
C LEU A 40 -3.34 -14.08 -0.67
N PRO A 41 -2.02 -14.31 -0.60
CA PRO A 41 -1.29 -14.14 0.65
C PRO A 41 -1.37 -12.69 1.12
N LEU A 42 -1.52 -12.50 2.43
CA LEU A 42 -1.29 -11.21 3.07
C LEU A 42 0.21 -11.06 3.31
N LEU A 43 0.87 -10.20 2.54
CA LEU A 43 2.33 -10.09 2.51
C LEU A 43 2.88 -9.20 3.63
N GLY A 44 2.05 -8.31 4.18
CA GLY A 44 2.43 -7.43 5.29
C GLY A 44 1.85 -6.02 5.18
N SER A 45 2.51 -5.07 5.84
CA SER A 45 2.13 -3.65 5.84
C SER A 45 3.32 -2.76 5.50
N VAL A 46 3.07 -1.70 4.73
CA VAL A 46 3.91 -0.51 4.77
C VAL A 46 3.66 0.18 6.10
N GLU A 47 4.71 0.58 6.80
CA GLU A 47 4.65 1.14 8.15
C GLU A 47 5.12 2.59 8.19
N TYR A 48 4.79 3.31 9.26
CA TYR A 48 5.44 4.59 9.53
C TYR A 48 6.83 4.33 10.11
N ALA A 49 7.84 5.13 9.75
CA ALA A 49 9.11 5.08 10.46
C ALA A 49 8.92 5.46 11.94
N GLU A 50 9.75 4.91 12.82
CA GLU A 50 9.64 5.10 14.27
C GLU A 50 9.70 6.58 14.68
N GLU A 51 10.54 7.37 13.99
CA GLU A 51 10.70 8.81 14.24
C GLU A 51 9.77 9.68 13.39
N ALA A 52 8.87 9.09 12.60
CA ALA A 52 8.05 9.84 11.67
C ALA A 52 7.10 10.78 12.43
N PRO A 53 7.23 12.12 12.27
CA PRO A 53 6.41 13.06 13.01
C PRO A 53 4.92 12.78 12.81
N ARG A 54 4.10 13.04 13.85
CA ARG A 54 2.64 13.12 13.72
C ARG A 54 2.29 14.42 13.01
N VAL A 55 2.71 14.54 11.76
CA VAL A 55 2.29 15.65 10.90
C VAL A 55 0.79 15.46 10.67
N PRO A 56 -0.05 16.47 10.94
CA PRO A 56 -1.43 16.46 10.48
C PRO A 56 -1.43 16.18 8.97
N ARG A 57 -2.42 15.43 8.47
CA ARG A 57 -2.69 15.39 7.03
C ARG A 57 -2.99 16.83 6.61
N SER A 58 -1.97 17.54 6.16
CA SER A 58 -2.02 18.97 5.83
C SER A 58 -1.76 19.10 4.34
N ASN A 59 -2.78 19.65 3.70
CA ASN A 59 -2.88 19.88 2.28
C ASN A 59 -1.88 20.96 1.87
N SER A 60 -0.72 20.56 1.35
CA SER A 60 0.02 21.35 0.36
C SER A 60 1.24 20.56 -0.08
N ALA A 61 1.45 20.54 -1.40
CA ALA A 61 2.63 20.03 -2.09
C ALA A 61 3.98 20.63 -1.62
N GLN A 62 3.98 21.45 -0.56
CA GLN A 62 5.13 22.20 -0.06
C GLN A 62 6.01 21.41 0.92
N ARG A 63 5.55 20.28 1.47
CA ARG A 63 6.35 19.41 2.36
C ARG A 63 6.76 18.08 1.73
N LEU A 64 6.99 18.07 0.42
CA LEU A 64 7.50 16.89 -0.27
C LEU A 64 8.90 16.47 0.23
N LYS A 65 9.68 17.42 0.77
CA LYS A 65 10.99 17.17 1.38
C LYS A 65 10.90 16.62 2.81
N ASP A 66 9.78 16.83 3.51
CA ASP A 66 9.59 16.39 4.90
C ASP A 66 8.95 14.98 4.99
N LEU A 67 8.53 14.41 3.86
CA LEU A 67 7.92 13.07 3.78
C LEU A 67 8.93 11.96 3.43
N ASP A 68 10.18 12.31 3.13
CA ASP A 68 11.24 11.31 2.97
C ASP A 68 11.47 10.62 4.32
N GLY A 69 11.42 9.28 4.33
CA GLY A 69 11.54 8.51 5.57
C GLY A 69 10.27 8.43 6.42
N VAL A 70 9.11 8.94 5.99
CA VAL A 70 7.87 8.79 6.80
C VAL A 70 7.27 7.39 6.72
N LEU A 71 7.42 6.72 5.57
CA LEU A 71 6.98 5.35 5.36
C LEU A 71 8.17 4.42 5.12
N THR A 72 8.05 3.19 5.60
CA THR A 72 9.07 2.14 5.46
C THR A 72 8.44 0.84 4.97
N VAL A 73 9.27 0.00 4.35
CA VAL A 73 8.95 -1.39 4.06
C VAL A 73 9.73 -2.24 5.07
N PRO A 74 9.05 -2.88 6.04
CA PRO A 74 9.73 -3.76 6.99
C PRO A 74 10.47 -4.91 6.27
N PRO A 75 11.59 -5.43 6.83
CA PRO A 75 12.34 -6.51 6.21
C PRO A 75 11.51 -7.76 5.89
N ALA A 76 10.54 -8.09 6.74
CA ALA A 76 9.62 -9.22 6.50
C ALA A 76 8.76 -9.01 5.24
N LEU A 77 8.26 -7.79 5.01
CA LEU A 77 7.52 -7.46 3.80
C LEU A 77 8.43 -7.49 2.57
N ALA A 78 9.66 -6.99 2.67
CA ALA A 78 10.62 -7.07 1.57
C ALA A 78 10.92 -8.53 1.17
N SER A 79 11.11 -9.43 2.15
CA SER A 79 11.27 -10.87 1.89
C SER A 79 10.02 -11.46 1.22
N ALA A 80 8.84 -11.15 1.74
CA ALA A 80 7.58 -11.64 1.18
C ALA A 80 7.35 -11.16 -0.27
N LEU A 81 7.78 -9.95 -0.61
CA LEU A 81 7.75 -9.42 -1.99
C LEU A 81 8.71 -10.17 -2.91
N ALA A 82 9.91 -10.52 -2.43
CA ALA A 82 10.88 -11.29 -3.21
C ALA A 82 10.37 -12.72 -3.50
N ASP A 83 9.71 -13.35 -2.53
CA ASP A 83 9.14 -14.69 -2.67
C ASP A 83 7.88 -14.74 -3.55
N ASN A 84 7.26 -13.59 -3.83
CA ASN A 84 6.03 -13.46 -4.61
C ASN A 84 6.22 -12.46 -5.76
N PRO A 85 6.90 -12.85 -6.86
CA PRO A 85 7.19 -11.96 -7.97
C PRO A 85 5.91 -11.58 -8.72
N GLY A 86 5.56 -10.28 -8.71
CA GLY A 86 4.43 -9.76 -9.46
C GLY A 86 3.87 -8.44 -8.91
N PRO A 87 2.72 -7.97 -9.43
CA PRO A 87 2.04 -6.80 -8.90
C PRO A 87 1.39 -7.10 -7.54
N VAL A 88 1.39 -6.14 -6.62
CA VAL A 88 0.70 -6.28 -5.33
C VAL A 88 -0.53 -5.39 -5.25
N LEU A 89 -1.53 -5.82 -4.49
CA LEU A 89 -2.70 -5.00 -4.17
C LEU A 89 -2.39 -4.18 -2.90
N LEU A 90 -2.27 -2.86 -3.04
CA LEU A 90 -2.05 -1.94 -1.92
C LEU A 90 -3.39 -1.42 -1.39
N VAL A 91 -3.70 -1.73 -0.14
CA VAL A 91 -4.96 -1.39 0.53
C VAL A 91 -4.75 -0.20 1.48
N ASP A 92 -5.54 0.86 1.30
CA ASP A 92 -5.54 2.07 2.15
C ASP A 92 -6.97 2.49 2.54
N ASP A 93 -7.14 3.15 3.70
CA ASP A 93 -8.48 3.54 4.19
C ASP A 93 -8.96 4.83 3.55
N TYR A 94 -8.05 5.73 3.23
CA TYR A 94 -8.41 7.08 2.81
C TYR A 94 -7.25 7.79 2.13
N THR A 95 -7.53 8.39 0.97
CA THR A 95 -6.56 9.26 0.29
C THR A 95 -7.19 10.61 -0.03
N GLU A 96 -6.48 11.70 0.30
CA GLU A 96 -6.89 13.06 -0.10
C GLU A 96 -6.19 13.41 -1.40
N THR A 97 -4.86 13.57 -1.35
CA THR A 97 -4.08 14.06 -2.50
C THR A 97 -3.40 12.95 -3.31
N GLY A 98 -3.59 11.68 -2.97
CA GLY A 98 -2.89 10.54 -3.61
C GLY A 98 -1.39 10.40 -3.28
N TRP A 99 -0.79 11.30 -2.49
CA TRP A 99 0.65 11.32 -2.22
C TRP A 99 1.13 10.12 -1.38
N THR A 100 0.43 9.81 -0.28
CA THR A 100 0.74 8.63 0.55
C THR A 100 0.74 7.36 -0.29
N LEU A 101 -0.23 7.24 -1.19
CA LEU A 101 -0.36 6.12 -2.11
C LEU A 101 0.80 6.07 -3.12
N ALA A 102 1.18 7.21 -3.70
CA ALA A 102 2.31 7.30 -4.62
C ALA A 102 3.65 6.98 -3.95
N VAL A 103 3.88 7.44 -2.71
CA VAL A 103 5.09 7.15 -1.93
C VAL A 103 5.13 5.67 -1.55
N ALA A 104 4.04 5.12 -1.03
CA ALA A 104 3.93 3.69 -0.71
C ALA A 104 4.17 2.82 -1.94
N ALA A 105 3.55 3.17 -3.08
CA ALA A 105 3.77 2.47 -4.34
C ALA A 105 5.25 2.50 -4.75
N ARG A 106 5.90 3.67 -4.69
CA ARG A 106 7.34 3.81 -4.99
C ARG A 106 8.21 2.96 -4.07
N LEU A 107 7.92 2.92 -2.77
CA LEU A 107 8.66 2.09 -1.80
C LEU A 107 8.51 0.60 -2.09
N LEU A 108 7.30 0.13 -2.37
CA LEU A 108 7.04 -1.27 -2.72
C LEU A 108 7.76 -1.67 -4.02
N ARG A 109 7.75 -0.79 -5.03
CA ARG A 109 8.51 -1.00 -6.27
C ARG A 109 10.02 -1.12 -6.01
N ARG A 110 10.58 -0.30 -5.12
CA ARG A 110 11.98 -0.39 -4.71
C ARG A 110 12.29 -1.66 -3.92
N ALA A 111 11.32 -2.18 -3.18
CA ALA A 111 11.44 -3.41 -2.40
C ALA A 111 11.16 -4.69 -3.21
N GLY A 112 10.95 -4.60 -4.53
CA GLY A 112 10.84 -5.78 -5.42
C GLY A 112 9.46 -6.01 -6.03
N ALA A 113 8.43 -5.24 -5.68
CA ALA A 113 7.12 -5.37 -6.32
C ALA A 113 7.21 -5.01 -7.82
N GLN A 114 6.63 -5.84 -8.69
CA GLN A 114 6.65 -5.62 -10.15
C GLN A 114 5.49 -4.76 -10.66
N GLY A 115 4.61 -4.35 -9.74
CA GLY A 115 3.44 -3.51 -9.97
C GLY A 115 2.76 -3.19 -8.64
N VAL A 116 1.99 -2.11 -8.60
CA VAL A 116 1.19 -1.75 -7.42
C VAL A 116 -0.20 -1.37 -7.90
N LEU A 117 -1.20 -2.10 -7.42
CA LEU A 117 -2.61 -1.90 -7.74
C LEU A 117 -3.26 -1.27 -6.50
N PRO A 118 -3.63 0.02 -6.53
CA PRO A 118 -4.20 0.66 -5.36
C PRO A 118 -5.69 0.33 -5.18
N LEU A 119 -6.09 0.03 -3.94
CA LEU A 119 -7.48 -0.04 -3.50
C LEU A 119 -7.65 0.88 -2.30
N VAL A 120 -8.46 1.93 -2.46
CA VAL A 120 -8.72 2.93 -1.43
C VAL A 120 -10.21 3.01 -1.17
N LEU A 121 -10.63 2.95 0.10
CA LEU A 121 -12.05 2.97 0.45
C LEU A 121 -12.72 4.33 0.22
N ALA A 122 -11.96 5.43 0.32
CA ALA A 122 -12.48 6.78 0.11
C ALA A 122 -11.41 7.72 -0.46
N VAL A 123 -11.85 8.58 -1.38
CA VAL A 123 -11.04 9.63 -2.02
C VAL A 123 -11.71 10.98 -1.74
N GLN A 124 -10.95 11.97 -1.26
CA GLN A 124 -11.42 13.35 -1.20
C GLN A 124 -10.95 14.11 -2.44
N GLY A 125 -11.90 14.64 -3.21
CA GLY A 125 -11.64 15.45 -4.41
C GLY A 125 -11.40 16.92 -4.10
#